data_AF-A0A5D2Y7I7-F1
#
_entry.id   AF-A0A5D2Y7I7-F1
#
_cell.length_a   1.000
_cell.length_b   1.000
_cell.length_c   1.000
_cell.angle_alpha   90.00
_cell.angle_beta   90.00
_cell.angle_gamma   90.00
#
_symmetry.space_group_name_H-M   'P 1'
#
loop_
_entity.id
_entity.type
_entity.pdbx_description
1 polymer ?
#
loop_
_entity_poly.entity_id
_entity_poly.type
_entity_poly.pdbx_seq_one_letter_code
_entity_poly.pdbx_strand_id
1 'polypeptide(L)'
;MAASSFALRSTISSGIISNPRSKTLLPAVNSSFKPIKNPSLTQTHKLFTFSAPKRAFTCKSQAIPSDNSAPDKVQELHIYEMNERDRGSPAYLRLSQKSVNSLGDLVPFSNKMYRGDLEKRIGITAGICILIEHKPEMKGDRYEAIFSFYFGDYGHIAVQGPYLTYQDTFLAIKGGSGIFEGVTGQVKLHQIVFPFKIFYTFYLKGIGELPEELLCKPVEPHPAVEAFPDAKACEPHAAIANFTN
;
A
#
# COMPACT_ATOMS: atom_id res chain seq x y z
N MET A 1 45.74 3.75 -2.98
CA MET A 1 45.92 2.37 -2.49
C MET A 1 44.94 2.17 -1.34
N ALA A 2 43.89 1.36 -1.35
CA ALA A 2 43.18 0.57 -2.35
C ALA A 2 41.72 0.50 -1.88
N ALA A 3 40.78 0.51 -2.83
CA ALA A 3 39.36 0.32 -2.60
C ALA A 3 39.02 -1.18 -2.53
N SER A 4 38.06 -1.58 -1.70
CA SER A 4 37.46 -2.92 -1.74
C SER A 4 35.94 -2.84 -1.84
N SER A 5 35.45 -2.96 -3.06
CA SER A 5 34.04 -3.22 -3.38
C SER A 5 33.83 -4.73 -3.46
N PHE A 6 32.95 -5.27 -2.61
CA PHE A 6 32.49 -6.66 -2.74
C PHE A 6 31.26 -6.67 -3.66
N ALA A 7 31.46 -7.15 -4.90
CA ALA A 7 30.39 -7.53 -5.81
C ALA A 7 30.30 -9.06 -5.84
N LEU A 8 29.23 -9.63 -5.29
CA LEU A 8 28.92 -11.05 -5.42
C LEU A 8 28.30 -11.29 -6.81
N ARG A 9 29.11 -11.82 -7.74
CA ARG A 9 28.66 -12.45 -8.98
C ARG A 9 28.14 -13.85 -8.66
N SER A 10 26.87 -14.13 -8.96
CA SER A 10 26.40 -15.50 -9.12
C SER A 10 26.50 -15.89 -10.60
N THR A 11 27.42 -16.80 -10.90
CA THR A 11 27.52 -17.51 -12.17
C THR A 11 26.49 -18.65 -12.18
N ILE A 12 25.48 -18.56 -13.04
CA ILE A 12 24.62 -19.70 -13.35
C ILE A 12 25.18 -20.38 -14.61
N SER A 13 25.65 -21.61 -14.38
CA SER A 13 26.10 -22.58 -15.38
C SER A 13 24.93 -23.06 -16.23
N SER A 14 25.06 -22.95 -17.55
CA SER A 14 24.14 -23.52 -18.53
C SER A 14 24.41 -25.02 -18.68
N GLY A 15 23.68 -25.84 -17.93
CA GLY A 15 23.67 -27.30 -18.10
C GLY A 15 22.84 -27.71 -19.31
N ILE A 16 23.51 -28.21 -20.35
CA ILE A 16 22.92 -28.91 -21.49
C ILE A 16 22.41 -30.26 -21.00
N ILE A 17 21.10 -30.52 -21.11
CA ILE A 17 20.55 -31.88 -21.02
C ILE A 17 19.70 -32.16 -22.26
N SER A 18 20.00 -33.34 -22.81
CA SER A 18 19.55 -33.91 -24.07
C SER A 18 18.10 -34.39 -24.07
N ASN A 19 17.53 -34.38 -25.28
CA ASN A 19 16.22 -34.90 -25.68
C ASN A 19 16.04 -36.40 -25.37
N PRO A 20 14.78 -36.85 -25.16
CA PRO A 20 14.31 -37.93 -26.00
C PRO A 20 12.94 -37.67 -26.66
N ARG A 21 12.92 -38.10 -27.91
CA ARG A 21 11.86 -38.13 -28.90
C ARG A 21 10.67 -38.97 -28.41
N SER A 22 9.45 -38.46 -28.54
CA SER A 22 8.26 -39.30 -28.75
C SER A 22 7.26 -38.56 -29.63
N LYS A 23 6.91 -39.24 -30.73
CA LYS A 23 5.97 -38.79 -31.75
C LYS A 23 4.56 -39.15 -31.29
N THR A 24 3.63 -38.20 -31.37
CA THR A 24 2.22 -38.51 -31.56
C THR A 24 1.57 -37.39 -32.37
N LEU A 25 0.94 -37.80 -33.46
CA LEU A 25 0.29 -36.98 -34.48
C LEU A 25 -1.15 -36.63 -34.09
N LEU A 26 -1.66 -35.59 -34.77
CA LEU A 26 -3.07 -35.20 -35.02
C LEU A 26 -3.61 -34.03 -34.16
N PRO A 27 -4.54 -33.20 -34.69
CA PRO A 27 -4.38 -32.33 -35.86
C PRO A 27 -4.68 -30.86 -35.52
N ALA A 28 -4.16 -29.94 -36.34
CA ALA A 28 -4.42 -28.51 -36.24
C ALA A 28 -5.87 -28.18 -36.64
N VAL A 29 -6.63 -27.54 -35.74
CA VAL A 29 -7.94 -26.96 -36.04
C VAL A 29 -7.74 -25.47 -36.32
N ASN A 30 -7.80 -25.11 -37.59
CA ASN A 30 -7.89 -23.72 -38.04
C ASN A 30 -9.26 -23.16 -37.65
N SER A 31 -9.32 -22.24 -36.69
CA SER A 31 -10.52 -21.44 -36.42
C SER A 31 -10.57 -20.25 -37.38
N SER A 32 -11.23 -20.44 -38.53
CA SER A 32 -11.62 -19.32 -39.39
C SER A 32 -12.78 -18.56 -38.76
N PHE A 33 -12.56 -17.28 -38.44
CA PHE A 33 -13.62 -16.36 -38.04
C PHE A 33 -14.61 -16.17 -39.20
N LYS A 34 -15.88 -16.51 -38.97
CA LYS A 34 -16.98 -16.18 -39.88
C LYS A 34 -17.71 -14.93 -39.35
N PRO A 35 -18.00 -13.92 -40.18
CA PRO A 35 -18.74 -12.74 -39.77
C PRO A 35 -20.21 -13.09 -39.57
N ILE A 36 -20.76 -12.67 -38.42
CA ILE A 36 -22.18 -12.80 -38.09
C ILE A 36 -22.97 -11.85 -39.00
N LYS A 37 -23.93 -12.38 -39.75
CA LYS A 37 -24.91 -11.60 -40.52
C LYS A 37 -26.00 -11.11 -39.57
N ASN A 38 -26.23 -9.79 -39.55
CA ASN A 38 -27.36 -9.15 -38.87
C ASN A 38 -28.70 -9.64 -39.46
N PRO A 39 -29.68 -10.04 -38.63
CA PRO A 39 -31.07 -10.07 -39.07
C PRO A 39 -31.69 -8.68 -38.92
N SER A 40 -32.14 -8.12 -40.04
CA SER A 40 -33.01 -6.94 -40.07
C SER A 40 -34.37 -7.30 -39.47
N LEU A 41 -34.75 -6.67 -38.37
CA LEU A 41 -36.08 -6.78 -37.79
C LEU A 41 -36.87 -5.50 -38.09
N THR A 42 -37.76 -5.59 -39.07
CA THR A 42 -38.83 -4.62 -39.33
C THR A 42 -40.03 -4.97 -38.46
N GLN A 43 -40.36 -4.16 -37.45
CA GLN A 43 -41.77 -3.94 -37.06
C GLN A 43 -41.96 -2.78 -36.06
N THR A 44 -42.57 -1.72 -36.59
CA THR A 44 -43.63 -0.86 -36.02
C THR A 44 -43.61 -0.49 -34.53
N HIS A 45 -43.45 0.82 -34.30
CA HIS A 45 -43.73 1.52 -33.04
C HIS A 45 -45.15 1.28 -32.53
N LYS A 46 -45.28 0.76 -31.31
CA LYS A 46 -46.45 0.99 -30.45
C LYS A 46 -45.96 1.55 -29.12
N LEU A 47 -46.32 2.80 -28.85
CA LEU A 47 -46.12 3.46 -27.56
C LEU A 47 -46.92 2.69 -26.51
N PHE A 48 -46.23 2.06 -25.57
CA PHE A 48 -46.82 1.63 -24.31
C PHE A 48 -46.36 2.59 -23.21
N THR A 49 -47.27 3.44 -22.78
CA THR A 49 -47.13 4.32 -21.62
C THR A 49 -47.19 3.47 -20.35
N PHE A 50 -46.02 3.12 -19.81
CA PHE A 50 -45.92 2.59 -18.45
C PHE A 50 -45.74 3.75 -17.47
N SER A 51 -46.80 4.05 -16.72
CA SER A 51 -46.73 4.92 -15.53
C SER A 51 -46.02 4.17 -14.41
N ALA A 52 -44.75 4.48 -14.20
CA ALA A 52 -44.01 4.02 -13.02
C ALA A 52 -44.28 4.98 -11.85
N PRO A 53 -44.60 4.48 -10.64
CA PRO A 53 -44.77 5.33 -9.48
C PRO A 53 -43.40 5.93 -9.11
N LYS A 54 -43.32 7.27 -9.14
CA LYS A 54 -42.18 8.04 -8.63
C LYS A 54 -42.09 7.82 -7.12
N ARG A 55 -41.35 6.79 -6.70
CA ARG A 55 -40.92 6.66 -5.31
C ARG A 55 -39.78 7.66 -5.11
N ALA A 56 -40.12 8.83 -4.59
CA ALA A 56 -39.13 9.80 -4.15
C ALA A 56 -38.32 9.16 -3.02
N PHE A 57 -37.04 8.88 -3.27
CA PHE A 57 -36.10 8.59 -2.20
C PHE A 57 -35.74 9.91 -1.53
N THR A 58 -36.37 10.19 -0.40
CA THR A 58 -35.93 11.27 0.49
C THR A 58 -34.67 10.77 1.19
N CYS A 59 -33.49 11.18 0.70
CA CYS A 59 -32.27 11.09 1.48
C CYS A 59 -32.43 12.04 2.67
N LYS A 60 -32.94 11.52 3.79
CA LYS A 60 -32.84 12.22 5.07
C LYS A 60 -31.39 12.11 5.48
N SER A 61 -30.62 13.15 5.14
CA SER A 61 -29.41 13.51 5.88
C SER A 61 -29.83 13.63 7.35
N GLN A 62 -29.57 12.59 8.14
CA GLN A 62 -29.49 12.72 9.58
C GLN A 62 -28.10 13.29 9.88
N ALA A 63 -27.88 14.55 9.48
CA ALA A 63 -26.88 15.36 10.13
C ALA A 63 -27.40 15.62 11.55
N ILE A 64 -27.04 14.74 12.48
CA ILE A 64 -26.92 15.15 13.87
C ILE A 64 -25.98 16.36 13.83
N PRO A 65 -26.37 17.53 14.35
CA PRO A 65 -25.41 18.60 14.53
C PRO A 65 -24.45 18.10 15.61
N SER A 66 -23.34 17.50 15.19
CA SER A 66 -22.20 17.40 16.08
C SER A 66 -21.77 18.84 16.34
N ASP A 67 -21.75 19.23 17.61
CA ASP A 67 -21.04 20.41 18.08
C ASP A 67 -19.56 20.24 17.71
N ASN A 68 -19.24 20.51 16.43
CA ASN A 68 -17.90 20.41 15.86
C ASN A 68 -17.11 21.65 16.30
N SER A 69 -16.70 21.65 17.56
CA SER A 69 -15.67 22.54 18.08
C SER A 69 -14.25 22.05 17.75
N ALA A 70 -14.09 20.91 17.06
CA ALA A 70 -12.78 20.31 16.77
C ALA A 70 -12.34 20.26 15.28
N PRO A 71 -12.67 21.21 14.37
CA PRO A 71 -12.13 21.15 13.01
C PRO A 71 -10.61 21.38 12.93
N ASP A 72 -10.00 22.02 13.94
CA ASP A 72 -8.59 22.45 13.88
C ASP A 72 -7.63 21.71 14.81
N LYS A 73 -8.11 20.86 15.74
CA LYS A 73 -7.23 20.14 16.67
C LYS A 73 -6.44 19.06 15.92
N VAL A 74 -5.11 19.18 15.97
CA VAL A 74 -4.20 18.16 15.44
C VAL A 74 -3.98 17.08 16.49
N GLN A 75 -4.15 15.82 16.08
CA GLN A 75 -3.81 14.66 16.88
C GLN A 75 -2.61 13.94 16.26
N GLU A 76 -1.63 13.58 17.08
CA GLU A 76 -0.45 12.84 16.64
C GLU A 76 -0.64 11.33 16.82
N LEU A 77 -0.25 10.57 15.81
CA LEU A 77 -0.20 9.11 15.85
C LEU A 77 1.16 8.65 15.36
N HIS A 78 1.83 7.78 16.13
CA HIS A 78 3.18 7.31 15.84
C HIS A 78 3.17 5.83 15.48
N ILE A 79 3.86 5.48 14.41
CA ILE A 79 3.84 4.13 13.85
C ILE A 79 5.23 3.72 13.39
N TYR A 80 5.59 2.47 13.66
CA TYR A 80 6.72 1.82 13.02
C TYR A 80 6.24 0.89 11.91
N GLU A 81 6.81 1.05 10.72
CA GLU A 81 6.68 0.09 9.63
C GLU A 81 7.95 -0.76 9.56
N MET A 82 7.79 -2.08 9.58
CA MET A 82 8.88 -3.03 9.57
C MET A 82 8.68 -4.10 8.50
N ASN A 83 9.64 -4.19 7.59
CA ASN A 83 9.74 -5.32 6.67
C ASN A 83 10.53 -6.45 7.33
N GLU A 84 9.79 -7.43 7.86
CA GLU A 84 10.36 -8.63 8.49
C GLU A 84 10.76 -9.72 7.50
N ARG A 85 10.72 -9.43 6.20
CA ARG A 85 11.13 -10.31 5.10
C ARG A 85 10.33 -11.61 4.98
N ASP A 86 9.12 -11.62 5.54
CA ASP A 86 8.21 -12.78 5.57
C ASP A 86 6.96 -12.60 4.68
N ARG A 87 6.87 -11.50 3.92
CA ARG A 87 5.71 -11.17 3.06
C ARG A 87 5.98 -11.19 1.56
N GLY A 88 7.18 -11.59 1.13
CA GLY A 88 7.61 -11.45 -0.27
C GLY A 88 7.65 -10.00 -0.76
N SER A 89 7.76 -9.04 0.16
CA SER A 89 7.76 -7.59 -0.07
C SER A 89 9.18 -7.00 0.13
N PRO A 90 9.57 -5.98 -0.65
CA PRO A 90 8.86 -5.46 -1.82
C PRO A 90 9.03 -6.36 -3.05
N ALA A 91 8.12 -6.24 -4.02
CA ALA A 91 8.29 -6.82 -5.35
C ALA A 91 8.85 -5.75 -6.30
N TYR A 92 10.12 -5.86 -6.69
CA TYR A 92 10.74 -4.88 -7.61
C TYR A 92 10.48 -5.28 -9.07
N LEU A 93 9.62 -4.53 -9.75
CA LEU A 93 9.27 -4.74 -11.16
C LEU A 93 10.07 -3.78 -12.04
N ARG A 94 11.14 -4.30 -12.65
CA ARG A 94 12.05 -3.54 -13.52
C ARG A 94 11.47 -3.35 -14.93
N LEU A 95 10.38 -2.59 -15.01
CA LEU A 95 9.64 -2.35 -16.26
C LEU A 95 10.39 -1.44 -17.23
N SER A 96 11.33 -0.62 -16.74
CA SER A 96 12.17 0.25 -17.58
C SER A 96 13.11 -0.53 -18.50
N GLN A 97 13.38 -1.81 -18.20
CA GLN A 97 14.37 -2.66 -18.89
C GLN A 97 15.80 -2.07 -18.90
N LYS A 98 16.10 -1.15 -17.99
CA LYS A 98 17.42 -0.53 -17.85
C LYS A 98 18.23 -1.21 -16.76
N SER A 99 19.55 -1.12 -16.84
CA SER A 99 20.47 -1.67 -15.84
C SER A 99 20.46 -0.87 -14.53
N VAL A 100 20.12 0.42 -14.61
CA VAL A 100 19.98 1.36 -13.50
C VAL A 100 18.51 1.67 -13.29
N ASN A 101 18.12 1.77 -12.02
CA ASN A 101 16.81 2.24 -11.58
C ASN A 101 16.37 3.44 -12.43
N SER A 102 15.23 3.33 -13.09
CA SER A 102 14.75 4.35 -14.03
C SER A 102 13.25 4.58 -13.95
N LEU A 103 12.82 5.77 -14.37
CA LEU A 103 11.41 6.14 -14.46
C LEU A 103 10.56 5.00 -15.04
N GLY A 104 9.48 4.66 -14.33
CA GLY A 104 8.53 3.61 -14.73
C GLY A 104 8.76 2.25 -14.08
N ASP A 105 9.88 2.02 -13.39
CA ASP A 105 10.00 0.85 -12.50
C ASP A 105 8.96 0.96 -11.37
N LEU A 106 8.34 -0.17 -11.03
CA LEU A 106 7.25 -0.25 -10.06
C LEU A 106 7.65 -1.12 -8.88
N VAL A 107 7.23 -0.71 -7.69
CA VAL A 107 7.54 -1.41 -6.44
C VAL A 107 6.27 -1.58 -5.61
N PRO A 108 5.42 -2.57 -5.91
CA PRO A 108 4.39 -3.01 -4.97
C PRO A 108 5.03 -3.49 -3.66
N PHE A 109 4.41 -3.15 -2.53
CA PHE A 109 4.91 -3.52 -1.21
C PHE A 109 3.79 -3.70 -0.19
N SER A 110 4.09 -4.48 0.85
CA SER A 110 3.31 -4.57 2.08
C SER A 110 4.21 -4.98 3.23
N ASN A 111 4.25 -4.18 4.30
CA ASN A 111 5.07 -4.42 5.49
C ASN A 111 4.20 -4.44 6.75
N LYS A 112 4.74 -4.97 7.85
CA LYS A 112 4.03 -4.99 9.14
C LYS A 112 4.07 -3.61 9.79
N MET A 113 3.03 -3.27 10.52
CA MET A 113 2.95 -2.05 11.31
C MET A 113 2.87 -2.35 12.81
N TYR A 114 3.61 -1.57 13.59
CA TYR A 114 3.63 -1.59 15.03
C TYR A 114 3.29 -0.20 15.59
N ARG A 115 2.68 -0.18 16.78
CA ARG A 115 2.43 1.05 17.53
C ARG A 115 3.75 1.76 17.83
N GLY A 116 3.71 3.09 18.04
CA GLY A 116 4.91 3.91 18.24
C GLY A 116 5.81 3.49 19.41
N ASP A 117 5.28 2.77 20.39
CA ASP A 117 6.04 2.19 21.51
C ASP A 117 6.57 0.77 21.25
N LEU A 118 6.29 0.21 20.07
CA LEU A 118 6.72 -1.13 19.62
C LEU A 118 6.08 -2.31 20.37
N GLU A 119 5.12 -2.05 21.26
CA GLU A 119 4.49 -3.07 22.12
C GLU A 119 3.28 -3.75 21.50
N LYS A 120 2.69 -3.19 20.42
CA LYS A 120 1.52 -3.76 19.76
C LYS A 120 1.70 -3.90 18.25
N ARG A 121 1.33 -5.07 17.70
CA ARG A 121 1.07 -5.27 16.27
C ARG A 121 -0.26 -4.63 15.92
N ILE A 122 -0.23 -3.64 15.01
CA ILE A 122 -1.43 -2.85 14.67
C ILE A 122 -1.93 -3.10 13.24
N GLY A 123 -1.11 -3.66 12.35
CA GLY A 123 -1.60 -4.09 11.04
C GLY A 123 -0.53 -4.14 9.96
N ILE A 124 -0.83 -3.59 8.77
CA ILE A 124 0.07 -3.58 7.60
C ILE A 124 -0.03 -2.27 6.81
N THR A 125 1.07 -1.92 6.15
CA THR A 125 1.02 -1.06 4.96
C THR A 125 0.71 -1.91 3.73
N ALA A 126 0.03 -1.33 2.74
CA ALA A 126 -0.10 -1.94 1.43
C ALA A 126 -0.27 -0.89 0.34
N GLY A 127 0.50 -0.99 -0.73
CA GLY A 127 0.39 -0.12 -1.90
C GLY A 127 1.54 -0.26 -2.87
N ILE A 128 1.87 0.84 -3.54
CA ILE A 128 2.84 0.87 -4.64
C ILE A 128 3.69 2.13 -4.59
N CYS A 129 4.97 1.96 -4.89
CA CYS A 129 5.89 3.05 -5.21
C CYS A 129 6.20 3.03 -6.71
N ILE A 130 6.12 4.19 -7.35
CA ILE A 130 6.49 4.40 -8.76
C ILE A 130 7.83 5.12 -8.76
N LEU A 131 8.86 4.52 -9.35
CA LEU A 131 10.16 5.17 -9.44
C LEU A 131 10.07 6.37 -10.38
N ILE A 132 10.49 7.55 -9.88
CA ILE A 132 10.51 8.80 -10.64
C ILE A 132 11.91 9.06 -11.19
N GLU A 133 12.92 8.94 -10.33
CA GLU A 133 14.29 9.32 -10.66
C GLU A 133 15.28 8.57 -9.76
N HIS A 134 16.35 8.05 -10.35
CA HIS A 134 17.53 7.61 -9.63
C HIS A 134 18.50 8.79 -9.46
N LYS A 135 19.01 8.99 -8.25
CA LYS A 135 19.94 10.09 -7.90
C LYS A 135 21.28 9.54 -7.45
N PRO A 136 22.24 9.34 -8.37
CA PRO A 136 23.56 8.80 -8.05
C PRO A 136 24.30 9.60 -6.97
N GLU A 137 24.17 10.93 -7.00
CA GLU A 137 24.81 11.86 -6.08
C GLU A 137 24.32 11.70 -4.63
N MET A 138 23.05 11.30 -4.45
CA MET A 138 22.46 11.01 -3.14
C MET A 138 22.52 9.52 -2.79
N LYS A 139 23.05 8.67 -3.68
CA LYS A 139 23.05 7.20 -3.58
C LYS A 139 21.67 6.64 -3.27
N GLY A 140 20.65 7.18 -3.94
CA GLY A 140 19.27 6.83 -3.64
C GLY A 140 18.32 7.14 -4.77
N ASP A 141 17.04 6.93 -4.49
CA ASP A 141 15.96 7.03 -5.46
C ASP A 141 14.85 7.94 -4.94
N ARG A 142 14.14 8.56 -5.87
CA ARG A 142 12.88 9.27 -5.63
C ARG A 142 11.73 8.43 -6.17
N TYR A 143 10.78 8.12 -5.30
CA TYR A 143 9.52 7.47 -5.65
C TYR A 143 8.33 8.42 -5.43
N GLU A 144 7.28 8.23 -6.21
CA GLU A 144 5.91 8.63 -5.85
C GLU A 144 5.24 7.41 -5.22
N ALA A 145 4.78 7.54 -3.97
CA ALA A 145 4.16 6.45 -3.22
C ALA A 145 2.66 6.68 -3.07
N ILE A 146 1.88 5.62 -3.31
CA ILE A 146 0.43 5.59 -3.11
C ILE A 146 0.12 4.31 -2.34
N PHE A 147 -0.31 4.44 -1.08
CA PHE A 147 -0.52 3.28 -0.22
C PHE A 147 -1.47 3.61 0.94
N SER A 148 -1.81 2.59 1.72
CA SER A 148 -2.66 2.73 2.89
C SER A 148 -2.06 2.02 4.10
N PHE A 149 -2.39 2.53 5.28
CA PHE A 149 -2.09 1.98 6.59
C PHE A 149 -3.36 1.33 7.13
N TYR A 150 -3.36 0.02 7.34
CA TYR A 150 -4.51 -0.73 7.83
C TYR A 150 -4.37 -1.03 9.32
N PHE A 151 -5.41 -0.76 10.10
CA PHE A 151 -5.44 -0.81 11.56
C PHE A 151 -6.48 -1.82 12.07
N GLY A 152 -6.65 -2.95 11.39
CA GLY A 152 -7.67 -3.94 11.76
C GLY A 152 -9.08 -3.34 11.76
N ASP A 153 -9.82 -3.57 12.84
CA ASP A 153 -11.21 -3.08 13.00
C ASP A 153 -11.32 -1.55 13.07
N TYR A 154 -10.23 -0.83 13.35
CA TYR A 154 -10.27 0.64 13.40
C TYR A 154 -10.42 1.28 12.01
N GLY A 155 -10.10 0.56 10.93
CA GLY A 155 -10.15 1.06 9.55
C GLY A 155 -8.77 1.28 8.95
N HIS A 156 -8.65 2.26 8.05
CA HIS A 156 -7.38 2.57 7.38
C HIS A 156 -7.21 4.05 7.08
N ILE A 157 -5.97 4.47 6.86
CA ILE A 157 -5.59 5.81 6.35
C ILE A 157 -4.89 5.64 5.00
N ALA A 158 -5.36 6.35 3.98
CA ALA A 158 -4.73 6.38 2.67
C ALA A 158 -3.81 7.60 2.54
N VAL A 159 -2.62 7.40 1.97
CA VAL A 159 -1.64 8.46 1.76
C VAL A 159 -1.11 8.49 0.33
N GLN A 160 -0.64 9.66 -0.08
CA GLN A 160 0.04 9.86 -1.35
C GLN A 160 1.15 10.89 -1.20
N GLY A 161 2.30 10.64 -1.80
CA GLY A 161 3.35 11.65 -1.90
C GLY A 161 4.76 11.09 -2.12
N PRO A 162 5.79 11.91 -1.95
CA PRO A 162 7.16 11.52 -2.22
C PRO A 162 7.68 10.55 -1.17
N TYR A 163 8.37 9.50 -1.63
CA TYR A 163 9.26 8.67 -0.81
C TYR A 163 10.69 8.80 -1.34
N LEU A 164 11.58 9.36 -0.53
CA LEU A 164 12.99 9.55 -0.87
C LEU A 164 13.83 8.60 -0.02
N THR A 165 14.67 7.78 -0.64
CA THR A 165 15.46 6.78 0.10
C THR A 165 16.63 7.37 0.89
N TYR A 166 16.83 8.68 0.79
CA TYR A 166 18.01 9.40 1.27
C TYR A 166 17.68 10.57 2.21
N GLN A 167 16.40 10.86 2.47
CA GLN A 167 15.98 11.90 3.42
C GLN A 167 14.51 11.73 3.84
N ASP A 168 14.14 12.39 4.94
CA ASP A 168 12.75 12.47 5.40
C ASP A 168 11.85 13.16 4.38
N THR A 169 10.57 12.80 4.40
CA THR A 169 9.53 13.34 3.53
C THR A 169 8.22 13.54 4.28
N PHE A 170 7.31 14.29 3.67
CA PHE A 170 5.92 14.39 4.11
C PHE A 170 5.01 13.90 2.99
N LEU A 171 4.06 13.03 3.34
CA LEU A 171 3.02 12.54 2.44
C LEU A 171 1.68 13.16 2.84
N ALA A 172 0.84 13.41 1.84
CA ALA A 172 -0.50 13.92 2.07
C ALA A 172 -1.43 12.78 2.52
N ILE A 173 -2.23 13.03 3.55
CA ILE A 173 -3.33 12.15 3.93
C ILE A 173 -4.48 12.41 2.96
N LYS A 174 -4.94 11.35 2.30
CA LYS A 174 -5.97 11.41 1.25
C LYS A 174 -7.37 11.07 1.76
N GLY A 175 -7.46 10.54 2.97
CA GLY A 175 -8.70 10.13 3.63
C GLY A 175 -8.49 8.86 4.43
N GLY A 176 -9.58 8.32 4.96
CA GLY A 176 -9.59 7.09 5.73
C GLY A 176 -10.99 6.51 5.87
N SER A 177 -11.09 5.43 6.63
CA SER A 177 -12.33 4.73 6.94
C SER A 177 -12.38 4.35 8.43
N GLY A 178 -13.54 3.90 8.90
CA GLY A 178 -13.72 3.55 10.31
C GLY A 178 -13.55 4.79 11.19
N ILE A 179 -12.71 4.71 12.22
CA ILE A 179 -12.45 5.87 13.09
C ILE A 179 -11.71 7.00 12.37
N PHE A 180 -11.15 6.73 11.20
CA PHE A 180 -10.43 7.68 10.36
C PHE A 180 -11.28 8.27 9.23
N GLU A 181 -12.60 8.05 9.22
CA GLU A 181 -13.50 8.67 8.23
C GLU A 181 -13.39 10.21 8.27
N GLY A 182 -13.17 10.83 7.11
CA GLY A 182 -13.02 12.29 7.00
C GLY A 182 -11.64 12.84 7.37
N VAL A 183 -10.67 11.97 7.72
CA VAL A 183 -9.34 12.42 8.13
C VAL A 183 -8.60 13.20 7.05
N THR A 184 -7.95 14.29 7.46
CA THR A 184 -7.06 15.10 6.62
C THR A 184 -5.75 15.37 7.34
N GLY A 185 -4.76 15.91 6.62
CA GLY A 185 -3.47 16.30 7.18
C GLY A 185 -2.29 15.75 6.39
N GLN A 186 -1.20 15.48 7.09
CA GLN A 186 0.04 14.97 6.51
C GLN A 186 0.69 13.96 7.45
N VAL A 187 1.56 13.13 6.91
CA VAL A 187 2.37 12.19 7.68
C VAL A 187 3.84 12.44 7.36
N LYS A 188 4.67 12.60 8.39
CA LYS A 188 6.12 12.59 8.25
C LYS A 188 6.59 11.16 8.13
N LEU A 189 7.38 10.86 7.09
CA LEU A 189 8.09 9.60 6.90
C LEU A 189 9.56 9.82 7.26
N HIS A 190 10.05 9.05 8.22
CA HIS A 190 11.45 9.02 8.64
C HIS A 190 12.06 7.64 8.40
N GLN A 191 13.02 7.55 7.47
CA GLN A 191 13.71 6.31 7.15
C GLN A 191 14.78 6.02 8.20
N ILE A 192 14.64 4.92 8.94
CA ILE A 192 15.61 4.51 9.96
C ILE A 192 16.69 3.61 9.36
N VAL A 193 16.25 2.49 8.76
CA VAL A 193 17.13 1.51 8.11
C VAL A 193 16.55 1.21 6.75
N PHE A 194 17.19 1.64 5.67
CA PHE A 194 16.72 1.39 4.32
C PHE A 194 16.88 -0.09 3.92
N PRO A 195 15.87 -0.75 3.31
CA PRO A 195 14.45 -0.38 3.19
C PRO A 195 13.55 -1.02 4.27
N PHE A 196 14.11 -1.42 5.42
CA PHE A 196 13.46 -2.34 6.37
C PHE A 196 12.72 -1.68 7.54
N LYS A 197 13.13 -0.49 7.98
CA LYS A 197 12.55 0.18 9.16
C LYS A 197 12.25 1.64 8.84
N ILE A 198 10.98 2.03 9.01
CA ILE A 198 10.50 3.39 8.79
C ILE A 198 9.65 3.79 9.99
N PHE A 199 9.78 5.03 10.43
CA PHE A 199 8.94 5.62 11.47
C PHE A 199 8.07 6.72 10.88
N TYR A 200 6.81 6.73 11.28
CA TYR A 200 5.81 7.67 10.82
C TYR A 200 5.27 8.50 11.98
N THR A 201 5.16 9.80 11.77
CA THR A 201 4.37 10.70 12.63
C THR A 201 3.25 11.30 11.82
N PHE A 202 2.02 10.88 12.12
CA PHE A 202 0.82 11.43 11.51
C PHE A 202 0.38 12.68 12.24
N TYR A 203 -0.07 13.68 11.48
CA TYR A 203 -0.69 14.89 11.99
C TYR A 203 -2.13 14.91 11.50
N LEU A 204 -3.02 14.27 12.27
CA LEU A 204 -4.40 14.00 11.89
C LEU A 204 -5.31 15.17 12.26
N LYS A 205 -6.22 15.53 11.35
CA LYS A 205 -7.26 16.54 11.55
C LYS A 205 -8.61 16.02 11.07
N GLY A 206 -9.69 16.59 11.60
CA GLY A 206 -11.05 16.34 11.11
C GLY A 206 -11.69 15.03 11.60
N ILE A 207 -11.13 14.40 12.64
CA ILE A 207 -11.65 13.18 13.26
C ILE A 207 -11.83 13.36 14.77
N GLY A 208 -12.64 12.49 15.39
CA GLY A 208 -12.78 12.42 16.85
C GLY A 208 -11.48 12.00 17.55
N GLU A 209 -11.47 12.03 18.88
CA GLU A 209 -10.31 11.62 19.67
C GLU A 209 -9.91 10.16 19.36
N LEU A 210 -8.61 9.93 19.18
CA LEU A 210 -8.08 8.58 18.96
C LEU A 210 -8.31 7.68 20.19
N PRO A 211 -8.60 6.39 20.00
CA PRO A 211 -8.66 5.42 21.08
C PRO A 211 -7.33 5.38 21.85
N GLU A 212 -7.41 5.26 23.18
CA GLU A 212 -6.25 5.20 24.07
C GLU A 212 -5.28 4.07 23.67
N GLU A 213 -5.78 2.96 23.14
CA GLU A 213 -4.94 1.85 22.66
C GLU A 213 -3.98 2.27 21.53
N LEU A 214 -4.31 3.27 20.72
CA LEU A 214 -3.43 3.78 19.65
C LEU A 214 -2.51 4.91 20.12
N LEU A 215 -2.76 5.47 21.30
CA LEU A 215 -1.97 6.55 21.88
C LEU A 215 -0.84 5.96 22.73
N CYS A 216 0.39 6.41 22.46
CA CYS A 216 1.57 5.99 23.20
C CYS A 216 2.64 7.08 23.18
N LYS A 217 3.55 7.05 24.15
CA LYS A 217 4.83 7.75 24.01
C LYS A 217 5.73 6.92 23.08
N PRO A 218 6.13 7.42 21.91
CA PRO A 218 6.91 6.62 20.98
C PRO A 218 8.31 6.34 21.51
N VAL A 219 8.85 5.17 21.18
CA VAL A 219 10.28 4.87 21.30
C VAL A 219 11.02 5.70 20.25
N GLU A 220 12.16 6.29 20.64
CA GLU A 220 12.97 7.11 19.75
C GLU A 220 13.50 6.29 18.57
N PRO A 221 13.33 6.76 17.31
CA PRO A 221 13.75 6.01 16.14
C PRO A 221 15.27 5.92 16.03
N HIS A 222 15.79 4.69 16.07
CA HIS A 222 17.21 4.39 15.86
C HIS A 222 17.42 3.01 15.21
N PRO A 223 18.58 2.71 14.59
CA PRO A 223 18.78 1.47 13.83
C PRO A 223 18.51 0.16 14.60
N ALA A 224 18.81 0.13 15.90
CA ALA A 224 18.63 -1.03 16.76
C ALA A 224 17.19 -1.24 17.30
N VAL A 225 16.21 -0.38 16.98
CA VAL A 225 14.83 -0.58 17.48
C VAL A 225 14.21 -1.83 16.86
N GLU A 226 13.51 -2.63 17.66
CA GLU A 226 12.82 -3.83 17.24
C GLU A 226 11.45 -3.88 17.92
N ALA A 227 10.46 -4.48 17.24
CA ALA A 227 9.19 -4.80 17.87
C ALA A 227 9.40 -5.71 19.09
N PHE A 228 8.60 -5.52 20.14
CA PHE A 228 8.68 -6.39 21.32
C PHE A 228 8.36 -7.85 20.94
N PRO A 229 8.97 -8.84 21.63
CA PRO A 229 8.76 -10.25 21.30
C PRO A 229 7.29 -10.65 21.22
N ASP A 230 6.47 -10.24 22.18
CA ASP A 230 5.03 -10.53 22.22
C ASP A 230 4.28 -9.90 21.04
N ALA A 231 4.62 -8.67 20.67
CA ALA A 231 4.02 -7.99 19.51
C ALA A 231 4.38 -8.70 18.21
N LYS A 232 5.63 -9.14 18.08
CA LYS A 232 6.12 -9.89 16.92
C LYS A 232 5.48 -11.28 16.82
N ALA A 233 5.29 -11.94 17.97
CA ALA A 233 4.56 -13.20 18.09
C ALA A 233 3.04 -13.03 17.92
N CYS A 234 2.54 -11.78 17.86
CA CYS A 234 1.12 -11.47 17.78
C CYS A 234 0.31 -12.06 18.95
N GLU A 235 0.87 -12.03 20.16
CA GLU A 235 0.18 -12.46 21.36
C GLU A 235 -1.10 -11.63 21.58
N PRO A 236 -2.19 -12.21 22.13
CA PRO A 236 -3.48 -11.54 22.22
C PRO A 236 -3.47 -10.17 22.92
N HIS A 237 -2.59 -9.95 23.89
CA HIS A 237 -2.45 -8.64 24.57
C HIS A 237 -1.59 -7.64 23.78
N ALA A 238 -0.71 -8.15 22.91
CA ALA A 238 0.28 -7.39 22.14
C ALA A 238 -0.10 -7.24 20.66
N ALA A 239 -1.37 -7.45 20.33
CA ALA A 239 -1.96 -7.12 19.04
C ALA A 239 -3.31 -6.44 19.26
N ILE A 240 -3.70 -5.57 18.33
CA ILE A 240 -5.06 -5.02 18.36
C ILE A 240 -6.08 -6.06 17.86
N ALA A 241 -7.35 -5.84 18.18
CA ALA A 241 -8.44 -6.67 17.69
C ALA A 241 -8.44 -6.74 16.15
N ASN A 242 -8.49 -7.97 15.62
CA ASN A 242 -8.51 -8.26 14.18
C ASN A 242 -7.46 -7.48 13.37
N PHE A 243 -6.25 -7.35 13.91
CA PHE A 243 -5.15 -6.66 13.22
C PHE A 243 -5.01 -7.20 11.79
N THR A 244 -4.82 -6.29 10.82
CA THR A 244 -4.67 -6.69 9.43
C THR A 244 -3.34 -7.41 9.22
N ASN A 245 -3.37 -8.54 8.51
CA ASN A 245 -2.19 -9.34 8.22
C ASN A 245 -2.13 -9.71 6.74
#